data_AF-A0A7S2H9D8-F1
#
_entry.id   AF-A0A7S2H9D8-F1
#
_cell.length_a   1.000
_cell.length_b   1.000
_cell.length_c   1.000
_cell.angle_alpha   90.00
_cell.angle_beta   90.00
_cell.angle_gamma   90.00
#
_symmetry.space_group_name_H-M   'P 1'
#
loop_
_entity.id
_entity.type
_entity.pdbx_description
1 polymer ?
#
loop_
_entity_poly.entity_id
_entity_poly.type
_entity_poly.pdbx_seq_one_letter_code
_entity_poly.pdbx_strand_id
1 'polypeptide(L)'
;ERSFDVPAMKDGAGWHEFCLGKDEAMGNIGGYFEDNYDHDDQEKDGEDVEHDHHDMEGEGQNGDGMMDKNEEMDAVETNKVDQQNNQNGDDNTDEYDKKENIPPKGHPPSVQLLCQMDQVMTRRVLTHHARFITEEGYKFTTARGAWLYGLLARLEKPLHRDEEATLTCVLRECCKRRANVTVREGGTIANGKELNMLNVIITIIGVYFEQGGRMEELLLKPKSSAS
;
A
#
# COMPACT_ATOMS: atom_id res chain seq x y z
N GLU A 1 -18.80 -23.40 11.51
CA GLU A 1 -17.91 -22.27 11.18
C GLU A 1 -16.54 -22.54 11.77
N ARG A 2 -15.47 -22.42 10.99
CA ARG A 2 -14.14 -22.14 11.54
C ARG A 2 -13.87 -20.69 11.18
N SER A 3 -13.91 -19.82 12.19
CA SER A 3 -13.39 -18.47 12.10
C SER A 3 -11.87 -18.62 12.10
N PHE A 4 -11.21 -18.24 11.01
CA PHE A 4 -9.76 -18.09 11.06
C PHE A 4 -9.48 -16.83 11.88
N ASP A 5 -8.58 -16.94 12.85
CA ASP A 5 -8.07 -15.75 13.54
C ASP A 5 -7.23 -14.98 12.53
N VAL A 6 -7.83 -13.94 11.95
CA VAL A 6 -7.18 -13.09 10.94
C VAL A 6 -6.41 -11.96 11.62
N PRO A 7 -5.27 -11.53 11.05
CA PRO A 7 -4.55 -10.35 11.52
C PRO A 7 -5.38 -9.07 11.42
N ALA A 8 -5.02 -8.04 12.18
CA ALA A 8 -5.64 -6.73 12.05
C ALA A 8 -5.42 -6.19 10.63
N MET A 9 -6.39 -5.43 10.12
CA MET A 9 -6.38 -4.95 8.73
C MET A 9 -5.15 -4.09 8.39
N LYS A 10 -4.61 -3.36 9.36
CA LYS A 10 -3.43 -2.51 9.19
C LYS A 10 -2.11 -3.30 9.26
N ASP A 11 -2.12 -4.52 9.78
CA ASP A 11 -0.93 -5.33 9.99
C ASP A 11 -0.51 -6.05 8.70
N GLY A 12 0.19 -5.33 7.82
CA GLY A 12 0.68 -5.90 6.56
C GLY A 12 1.62 -7.09 6.77
N ALA A 13 2.44 -7.08 7.83
CA ALA A 13 3.38 -8.15 8.13
C ALA A 13 2.65 -9.42 8.64
N GLY A 14 1.67 -9.26 9.52
CA GLY A 14 0.83 -10.37 9.97
C GLY A 14 0.01 -10.98 8.84
N TRP A 15 -0.54 -10.17 7.92
CA TRP A 15 -1.21 -10.68 6.73
C TRP A 15 -0.27 -11.46 5.82
N HIS A 16 0.97 -11.00 5.70
CA HIS A 16 2.00 -11.66 4.93
C HIS A 16 2.39 -13.02 5.52
N GLU A 17 2.57 -13.09 6.84
CA GLU A 17 2.82 -14.33 7.58
C GLU A 17 1.60 -15.27 7.50
N PHE A 18 0.38 -14.75 7.63
CA PHE A 18 -0.85 -15.52 7.49
C PHE A 18 -0.96 -16.17 6.11
N CYS A 19 -0.66 -15.43 5.05
CA CYS A 19 -0.77 -15.90 3.67
C CYS A 19 0.36 -16.86 3.26
N LEU A 20 1.61 -16.59 3.65
CA LEU A 20 2.79 -17.26 3.10
C LEU A 20 3.59 -18.07 4.14
N GLY A 21 3.31 -17.87 5.43
CA GLY A 21 4.04 -18.48 6.53
C GLY A 21 5.34 -17.76 6.86
N LYS A 22 5.91 -18.11 8.02
CA LYS A 22 7.12 -17.49 8.57
C LYS A 22 8.31 -17.61 7.62
N ASP A 23 8.50 -18.78 7.00
CA ASP A 23 9.67 -19.07 6.16
C ASP A 23 9.74 -18.14 4.95
N GLU A 24 8.59 -17.87 4.33
CA GLU A 24 8.50 -17.04 3.13
C GLU A 24 8.30 -15.54 3.46
N ALA A 25 7.69 -15.23 4.60
CA ALA A 25 7.54 -13.87 5.09
C ALA A 25 8.88 -13.27 5.55
N MET A 26 9.77 -14.08 6.14
CA MET A 26 11.12 -13.65 6.58
C MET A 26 12.19 -13.81 5.48
N GLY A 27 11.92 -14.62 4.44
CA GLY A 27 12.94 -15.15 3.51
C GLY A 27 13.35 -14.27 2.33
N ASN A 28 12.95 -12.99 2.24
CA ASN A 28 13.47 -12.05 1.24
C ASN A 28 14.01 -10.78 1.92
N ILE A 29 15.30 -10.85 2.28
CA ILE A 29 16.26 -9.78 2.60
C ILE A 29 15.66 -8.37 2.73
N GLY A 30 15.53 -7.91 3.97
CA GLY A 30 15.21 -6.54 4.36
C GLY A 30 14.44 -6.53 5.67
N GLY A 31 15.16 -6.33 6.79
CA GLY A 31 14.66 -6.51 8.15
C GLY A 31 13.39 -5.74 8.46
N TYR A 32 12.37 -6.48 8.92
CA TYR A 32 11.16 -5.92 9.52
C TYR A 32 11.28 -5.71 11.04
N PHE A 33 12.34 -6.20 11.66
CA PHE A 33 12.43 -6.33 13.12
C PHE A 33 13.48 -5.43 13.79
N GLU A 34 14.18 -4.59 13.03
CA GLU A 34 15.15 -3.64 13.59
C GLU A 34 14.64 -2.20 13.38
N ASP A 35 14.12 -1.65 14.48
CA ASP A 35 14.15 -0.24 14.88
C ASP A 35 13.34 0.80 14.07
N ASN A 36 12.20 1.22 14.65
CA ASN A 36 11.80 2.63 14.78
C ASN A 36 10.56 2.77 15.70
N TYR A 37 10.68 2.31 16.94
CA TYR A 37 9.94 2.88 18.06
C TYR A 37 10.97 3.64 18.89
N ASP A 38 11.06 4.95 18.68
CA ASP A 38 11.57 5.99 19.59
C ASP A 38 12.16 7.15 18.78
N HIS A 39 11.29 8.06 18.35
CA HIS A 39 11.60 9.47 18.56
C HIS A 39 10.30 10.23 18.80
N ASP A 40 9.98 10.30 20.10
CA ASP A 40 9.07 11.27 20.67
C ASP A 40 9.37 12.68 20.16
N ASP A 41 8.29 13.36 19.83
CA ASP A 41 8.19 14.79 19.71
C ASP A 41 8.86 15.49 20.92
N GLN A 42 9.92 16.24 20.64
CA GLN A 42 10.26 17.40 21.46
C GLN A 42 10.17 18.64 20.59
N GLU A 43 9.03 19.32 20.75
CA GLU A 43 8.94 20.76 20.60
C GLU A 43 10.11 21.41 21.34
N LYS A 44 10.92 22.19 20.63
CA LYS A 44 11.71 23.26 21.22
C LYS A 44 11.57 24.52 20.38
N ASP A 45 10.88 25.47 21.01
CA ASP A 45 10.86 26.88 20.70
C ASP A 45 12.28 27.48 20.60
N GLY A 46 12.40 28.45 19.70
CA GLY A 46 13.26 29.62 19.83
C GLY A 46 14.75 29.42 19.55
N GLU A 47 15.24 30.05 18.48
CA GLU A 47 16.30 31.08 18.59
C GLU A 47 16.54 31.76 17.23
N ASP A 48 16.68 33.08 17.32
CA ASP A 48 16.89 34.04 16.25
C ASP A 48 18.18 33.79 15.45
N VAL A 49 18.10 33.92 14.12
CA VAL A 49 19.27 34.18 13.29
C VAL A 49 18.93 35.25 12.25
N GLU A 50 19.43 36.46 12.51
CA GLU A 50 19.56 37.54 11.53
C GLU A 50 20.52 37.13 10.40
N HIS A 51 20.14 37.38 9.14
CA HIS A 51 21.13 37.81 8.14
C HIS A 51 20.51 38.59 6.97
N ASP A 52 21.17 39.71 6.69
CA ASP A 52 20.95 40.79 5.73
C ASP A 52 20.85 40.47 4.21
N HIS A 53 20.16 41.43 3.55
CA HIS A 53 20.32 42.03 2.21
C HIS A 53 20.17 41.20 0.91
N HIS A 54 19.15 41.55 0.11
CA HIS A 54 19.36 42.37 -1.10
C HIS A 54 18.05 42.92 -1.72
N ASP A 55 18.14 44.16 -2.20
CA ASP A 55 17.11 44.99 -2.85
C ASP A 55 16.52 44.39 -4.14
N MET A 56 15.26 44.72 -4.44
CA MET A 56 14.87 45.29 -5.75
C MET A 56 13.48 45.95 -5.69
N GLU A 57 13.42 47.07 -6.40
CA GLU A 57 12.39 48.10 -6.46
C GLU A 57 11.08 47.65 -7.15
N GLY A 58 9.97 48.30 -6.83
CA GLY A 58 8.70 48.13 -7.55
C GLY A 58 7.61 49.08 -7.07
N GLU A 59 7.44 50.18 -7.80
CA GLU A 59 6.54 51.32 -7.59
C GLU A 59 5.04 50.96 -7.48
N GLY A 60 4.30 51.77 -6.71
CA GLY A 60 2.83 51.70 -6.69
C GLY A 60 2.19 52.65 -5.70
N GLN A 61 2.17 53.95 -6.03
CA GLN A 61 1.37 54.97 -5.36
C GLN A 61 -0.14 54.75 -5.60
N ASN A 62 -0.95 54.95 -4.57
CA ASN A 62 -2.34 55.46 -4.50
C ASN A 62 -2.84 55.10 -3.08
N GLY A 63 -3.26 55.97 -2.17
CA GLY A 63 -3.95 57.25 -2.31
C GLY A 63 -5.28 57.16 -1.55
N ASP A 64 -5.32 57.76 -0.36
CA ASP A 64 -6.47 58.33 0.39
C ASP A 64 -7.73 57.50 0.72
N GLY A 65 -8.21 57.65 1.98
CA GLY A 65 -9.59 57.28 2.34
C GLY A 65 -9.92 57.16 3.83
N MET A 66 -10.26 58.29 4.44
CA MET A 66 -10.80 58.56 5.79
C MET A 66 -11.96 57.69 6.34
N MET A 67 -11.99 57.66 7.68
CA MET A 67 -13.14 57.75 8.64
C MET A 67 -13.99 56.53 9.03
N ASP A 68 -13.77 56.11 10.29
CA ASP A 68 -14.67 56.32 11.45
C ASP A 68 -16.07 55.67 11.45
N LYS A 69 -16.29 54.72 12.37
CA LYS A 69 -17.30 54.83 13.46
C LYS A 69 -17.32 53.62 14.41
N ASN A 70 -17.44 53.98 15.67
CA ASN A 70 -17.63 53.18 16.88
C ASN A 70 -18.99 52.46 16.97
N GLU A 71 -19.05 51.58 17.99
CA GLU A 71 -20.20 51.20 18.81
C GLU A 71 -21.17 50.14 18.28
N GLU A 72 -21.04 48.90 18.79
CA GLU A 72 -22.08 48.31 19.64
C GLU A 72 -21.48 47.19 20.51
N MET A 73 -21.42 47.41 21.83
CA MET A 73 -21.26 46.38 22.85
C MET A 73 -22.66 45.88 23.20
N ASP A 74 -22.85 44.57 23.23
CA ASP A 74 -23.91 44.00 24.05
C ASP A 74 -23.49 42.69 24.72
N ALA A 75 -24.09 42.49 25.89
CA ALA A 75 -23.51 41.83 27.04
C ALA A 75 -23.72 40.31 27.11
N VAL A 76 -22.71 39.65 27.70
CA VAL A 76 -22.78 38.61 28.76
C VAL A 76 -23.83 37.50 28.60
N GLU A 77 -23.34 36.28 28.37
CA GLU A 77 -23.83 35.13 29.14
C GLU A 77 -22.70 34.12 29.44
N THR A 78 -22.36 34.05 30.72
CA THR A 78 -21.51 33.06 31.34
C THR A 78 -22.21 31.71 31.38
N ASN A 79 -21.50 30.62 31.04
CA ASN A 79 -21.61 29.38 31.83
C ASN A 79 -20.35 28.54 31.78
N LYS A 80 -20.00 28.07 32.97
CA LYS A 80 -18.78 27.35 33.33
C LYS A 80 -18.90 25.87 32.99
N VAL A 81 -17.77 25.33 32.55
CA VAL A 81 -17.15 24.05 32.93
C VAL A 81 -17.94 23.24 33.96
N ASP A 82 -18.29 22.00 33.58
CA ASP A 82 -18.28 20.87 34.51
C ASP A 82 -17.59 19.67 33.85
N GLN A 83 -16.45 19.31 34.43
CA GLN A 83 -15.72 18.07 34.24
C GLN A 83 -16.34 16.99 35.16
N GLN A 84 -16.69 15.84 34.60
CA GLN A 84 -16.67 14.53 35.25
C GLN A 84 -16.26 13.54 34.15
N ASN A 85 -15.00 13.11 34.03
CA ASN A 85 -14.23 12.18 34.87
C ASN A 85 -14.89 10.81 35.06
N ASN A 86 -14.51 9.84 34.21
CA ASN A 86 -14.20 8.44 34.57
C ASN A 86 -13.62 7.75 33.32
N GLN A 87 -12.30 7.62 33.22
CA GLN A 87 -11.49 6.50 33.73
C GLN A 87 -11.84 5.12 33.12
N ASN A 88 -10.87 4.67 32.32
CA ASN A 88 -10.27 3.33 32.30
C ASN A 88 -10.84 2.26 31.36
N GLY A 89 -9.88 1.63 30.66
CA GLY A 89 -10.02 0.63 29.61
C GLY A 89 -9.13 1.09 28.44
N ASP A 90 -7.84 1.36 28.65
CA ASP A 90 -6.80 0.33 28.58
C ASP A 90 -7.08 -0.64 27.43
N ASP A 91 -7.02 -0.11 26.19
CA ASP A 91 -6.99 -0.94 25.00
C ASP A 91 -5.57 -1.48 24.90
N ASN A 92 -5.36 -2.52 25.70
CA ASN A 92 -4.21 -3.40 25.72
C ASN A 92 -3.68 -3.53 24.30
N THR A 93 -2.43 -3.13 24.10
CA THR A 93 -1.60 -3.71 23.07
C THR A 93 -1.50 -5.20 23.35
N ASP A 94 -2.52 -5.96 22.94
CA ASP A 94 -2.46 -7.40 22.81
C ASP A 94 -1.52 -7.67 21.63
N GLU A 95 -0.24 -7.56 21.98
CA GLU A 95 0.89 -8.21 21.38
C GLU A 95 0.43 -9.52 20.71
N TYR A 96 0.74 -9.66 19.43
CA TYR A 96 0.36 -10.78 18.59
C TYR A 96 1.01 -12.09 19.08
N ASP A 97 0.51 -12.61 20.19
CA ASP A 97 0.88 -13.88 20.81
C ASP A 97 0.01 -15.03 20.26
N LYS A 98 -0.53 -14.86 19.04
CA LYS A 98 -1.29 -15.87 18.27
C LYS A 98 -0.48 -16.53 17.14
N LYS A 99 0.82 -16.22 17.05
CA LYS A 99 1.76 -16.77 16.04
C LYS A 99 1.96 -18.29 16.11
N GLU A 100 1.38 -18.99 17.08
CA GLU A 100 1.45 -20.45 17.20
C GLU A 100 0.46 -21.20 16.29
N ASN A 101 -0.61 -20.56 15.82
CA ASN A 101 -1.64 -21.23 15.02
C ASN A 101 -1.44 -21.10 13.50
N ILE A 102 -0.48 -20.30 13.04
CA ILE A 102 -0.21 -20.14 11.60
C ILE A 102 0.70 -21.28 11.14
N PRO A 103 0.30 -22.08 10.12
CA PRO A 103 1.15 -23.11 9.57
C PRO A 103 2.50 -22.52 9.09
N PRO A 104 3.62 -23.28 9.13
CA PRO A 104 4.92 -22.77 8.69
C PRO A 104 4.94 -22.22 7.25
N LYS A 105 4.04 -22.74 6.39
CA LYS A 105 3.86 -22.32 4.98
C LYS A 105 2.67 -21.37 4.77
N GLY A 106 2.07 -20.88 5.86
CA GLY A 106 0.87 -20.06 5.83
C GLY A 106 -0.37 -20.79 5.35
N HIS A 107 -1.42 -20.03 5.10
CA HIS A 107 -2.67 -20.50 4.53
C HIS A 107 -2.68 -20.28 3.01
N PRO A 108 -2.90 -21.31 2.18
CA PRO A 108 -3.06 -21.09 0.74
C PRO A 108 -4.40 -20.39 0.44
N PRO A 109 -4.52 -19.67 -0.69
CA PRO A 109 -5.75 -18.99 -1.10
C PRO A 109 -6.80 -20.01 -1.58
N SER A 110 -7.39 -20.74 -0.64
CA SER A 110 -8.48 -21.67 -0.92
C SER A 110 -9.76 -20.90 -1.24
N VAL A 111 -10.66 -21.51 -2.03
CA VAL A 111 -11.97 -20.91 -2.33
C VAL A 111 -12.74 -20.60 -1.05
N GLN A 112 -12.72 -21.51 -0.07
CA GLN A 112 -13.37 -21.28 1.22
C GLN A 112 -12.85 -20.03 1.92
N LEU A 113 -11.53 -19.85 1.98
CA LEU A 113 -10.91 -18.70 2.62
C LEU A 113 -11.21 -17.40 1.85
N LEU A 114 -11.06 -17.42 0.52
CA LEU A 114 -11.33 -16.27 -0.34
C LEU A 114 -12.80 -15.82 -0.32
N CYS A 115 -13.74 -16.76 -0.17
CA CYS A 115 -15.16 -16.45 -0.05
C CYS A 115 -15.55 -15.86 1.32
N GLN A 116 -14.70 -16.03 2.34
CA GLN A 116 -14.90 -15.38 3.65
C GLN A 116 -14.37 -13.94 3.67
N MET A 117 -13.53 -13.56 2.71
CA MET A 117 -13.04 -12.19 2.56
C MET A 117 -14.11 -11.33 1.87
N ASP A 118 -14.52 -10.26 2.54
CA ASP A 118 -15.31 -9.18 1.93
C ASP A 118 -14.43 -8.32 1.00
N GLN A 119 -15.03 -7.32 0.34
CA GLN A 119 -14.27 -6.46 -0.56
C GLN A 119 -13.25 -5.58 0.18
N VAL A 120 -13.57 -5.14 1.39
CA VAL A 120 -12.66 -4.29 2.19
C VAL A 120 -11.38 -5.05 2.53
N MET A 121 -11.51 -6.30 2.98
CA MET A 121 -10.41 -7.21 3.28
C MET A 121 -9.67 -7.62 2.01
N THR A 122 -10.38 -8.03 0.95
CA THR A 122 -9.77 -8.40 -0.34
C THR A 122 -8.85 -7.28 -0.85
N ARG A 123 -9.35 -6.04 -0.87
CA ARG A 123 -8.60 -4.86 -1.30
C ARG A 123 -7.39 -4.60 -0.41
N ARG A 124 -7.57 -4.66 0.92
CA ARG A 124 -6.50 -4.44 1.89
C ARG A 124 -5.37 -5.45 1.75
N VAL A 125 -5.71 -6.73 1.69
CA VAL A 125 -4.73 -7.82 1.53
C VAL A 125 -4.03 -7.72 0.17
N LEU A 126 -4.75 -7.36 -0.89
CA LEU A 126 -4.17 -7.08 -2.20
C LEU A 126 -3.15 -5.93 -2.15
N THR A 127 -3.47 -4.81 -1.49
CA THR A 127 -2.55 -3.70 -1.31
C THR A 127 -1.28 -4.12 -0.56
N HIS A 128 -1.41 -4.91 0.51
CA HIS A 128 -0.25 -5.45 1.23
C HIS A 128 0.62 -6.30 0.31
N HIS A 129 0.04 -7.27 -0.40
CA HIS A 129 0.77 -8.10 -1.36
C HIS A 129 1.43 -7.28 -2.48
N ALA A 130 0.76 -6.23 -2.98
CA ALA A 130 1.31 -5.32 -3.97
C ALA A 130 2.55 -4.59 -3.43
N ARG A 131 2.47 -4.04 -2.22
CA ARG A 131 3.60 -3.33 -1.57
C ARG A 131 4.86 -4.20 -1.49
N PHE A 132 4.70 -5.45 -1.03
CA PHE A 132 5.82 -6.39 -0.91
C PHE A 132 6.53 -6.63 -2.25
N ILE A 133 5.79 -6.71 -3.36
CA ILE A 133 6.41 -6.97 -4.67
C ILE A 133 6.92 -5.70 -5.35
N THR A 134 6.28 -4.54 -5.16
CA THR A 134 6.63 -3.30 -5.86
C THR A 134 7.63 -2.45 -5.11
N GLU A 135 7.43 -2.22 -3.82
CA GLU A 135 8.25 -1.31 -3.01
C GLU A 135 9.41 -2.06 -2.36
N GLU A 136 9.12 -3.22 -1.79
CA GLU A 136 10.10 -4.00 -1.03
C GLU A 136 10.90 -4.96 -1.93
N GLY A 137 10.48 -5.15 -3.19
CA GLY A 137 11.24 -5.90 -4.18
C GLY A 137 11.25 -7.41 -3.96
N TYR A 138 10.29 -7.98 -3.23
CA TYR A 138 10.30 -9.39 -2.87
C TYR A 138 10.14 -10.29 -4.09
N LYS A 139 10.83 -11.44 -4.11
CA LYS A 139 10.80 -12.41 -5.23
C LYS A 139 9.39 -12.89 -5.54
N PHE A 140 9.11 -13.14 -6.82
CA PHE A 140 7.80 -13.60 -7.27
C PHE A 140 7.68 -15.12 -7.15
N THR A 141 7.40 -15.61 -5.94
CA THR A 141 7.23 -17.03 -5.64
C THR A 141 5.90 -17.58 -6.16
N THR A 142 5.75 -18.91 -6.17
CA THR A 142 4.47 -19.55 -6.50
C THR A 142 3.36 -19.23 -5.50
N ALA A 143 3.68 -19.14 -4.21
CA ALA A 143 2.68 -18.83 -3.19
C ALA A 143 2.16 -17.39 -3.33
N ARG A 144 3.05 -16.42 -3.58
CA ARG A 144 2.65 -15.02 -3.89
C ARG A 144 1.82 -14.93 -5.16
N GLY A 145 2.25 -15.61 -6.22
CA GLY A 145 1.50 -15.66 -7.47
C GLY A 145 0.08 -16.22 -7.28
N ALA A 146 -0.06 -17.28 -6.47
CA ALA A 146 -1.36 -17.86 -6.15
C ALA A 146 -2.25 -16.90 -5.35
N TRP A 147 -1.70 -16.23 -4.34
CA TRP A 147 -2.44 -15.25 -3.54
C TRP A 147 -2.86 -14.04 -4.38
N LEU A 148 -1.94 -13.49 -5.17
CA LEU A 148 -2.25 -12.38 -6.06
C LEU A 148 -3.34 -12.77 -7.07
N TYR A 149 -3.26 -13.95 -7.67
CA TYR A 149 -4.30 -14.46 -8.56
C TYR A 149 -5.65 -14.61 -7.84
N GLY A 150 -5.67 -15.22 -6.65
CA GLY A 150 -6.89 -15.43 -5.87
C GLY A 150 -7.56 -14.12 -5.46
N LEU A 151 -6.78 -13.13 -5.04
CA LEU A 151 -7.28 -11.79 -4.68
C LEU A 151 -7.81 -11.05 -5.91
N LEU A 152 -7.10 -11.10 -7.04
CA LEU A 152 -7.58 -10.53 -8.32
C LEU A 152 -8.87 -11.19 -8.79
N ALA A 153 -9.04 -12.50 -8.59
CA ALA A 153 -10.27 -13.22 -8.93
C ALA A 153 -11.46 -12.83 -8.02
N ARG A 154 -11.20 -12.34 -6.81
CA ARG A 154 -12.23 -11.85 -5.87
C ARG A 154 -12.49 -10.36 -5.99
N LEU A 155 -11.57 -9.58 -6.57
CA LEU A 155 -11.70 -8.13 -6.69
C LEU A 155 -12.86 -7.77 -7.64
N GLU A 156 -13.84 -7.02 -7.14
CA GLU A 156 -15.04 -6.65 -7.87
C GLU A 156 -14.90 -5.30 -8.60
N LYS A 157 -15.53 -5.19 -9.79
CA LYS A 157 -15.71 -3.92 -10.50
C LYS A 157 -16.98 -3.19 -9.98
N PRO A 158 -17.04 -1.84 -10.03
CA PRO A 158 -16.02 -0.93 -10.54
C PRO A 158 -14.84 -0.75 -9.57
N LEU A 159 -13.64 -0.54 -10.12
CA LEU A 159 -12.45 -0.27 -9.33
C LEU A 159 -12.45 1.17 -8.81
N HIS A 160 -11.97 1.36 -7.59
CA HIS A 160 -11.63 2.69 -7.09
C HIS A 160 -10.28 3.15 -7.63
N ARG A 161 -10.04 4.47 -7.69
CA ARG A 161 -8.78 5.05 -8.19
C ARG A 161 -7.53 4.45 -7.51
N ASP A 162 -7.62 4.20 -6.21
CA ASP A 162 -6.48 3.65 -5.46
C ASP A 162 -6.19 2.18 -5.82
N GLU A 163 -7.23 1.42 -6.16
CA GLU A 163 -7.09 0.05 -6.66
C GLU A 163 -6.47 0.06 -8.07
N GLU A 164 -6.93 0.94 -8.95
CA GLU A 164 -6.34 1.14 -10.28
C GLU A 164 -4.85 1.49 -10.20
N ALA A 165 -4.49 2.42 -9.30
CA ALA A 165 -3.10 2.78 -9.04
C ALA A 165 -2.29 1.58 -8.53
N THR A 166 -2.83 0.84 -7.56
CA THR A 166 -2.19 -0.38 -7.00
C THR A 166 -1.94 -1.42 -8.09
N LEU A 167 -2.98 -1.74 -8.89
CA LEU A 167 -2.89 -2.69 -9.99
C LEU A 167 -1.89 -2.24 -11.06
N THR A 168 -1.86 -0.94 -11.38
CA THR A 168 -0.92 -0.38 -12.34
C THR A 168 0.54 -0.53 -11.86
N CYS A 169 0.81 -0.30 -10.57
CA CYS A 169 2.13 -0.54 -9.98
C CYS A 169 2.55 -2.01 -10.10
N VAL A 170 1.65 -2.92 -9.75
CA VAL A 170 1.87 -4.38 -9.88
C VAL A 170 2.13 -4.77 -11.33
N LEU A 171 1.34 -4.25 -12.28
CA LEU A 171 1.49 -4.52 -13.71
C LEU A 171 2.88 -4.10 -14.21
N ARG A 172 3.32 -2.88 -13.88
CA ARG A 172 4.63 -2.36 -14.27
C ARG A 172 5.76 -3.22 -13.73
N GLU A 173 5.68 -3.60 -12.46
CA GLU A 173 6.70 -4.45 -11.82
C GLU A 173 6.72 -5.86 -12.43
N CYS A 174 5.55 -6.45 -12.73
CA CYS A 174 5.48 -7.75 -13.41
C CYS A 174 6.10 -7.67 -14.82
N CYS A 175 5.84 -6.61 -15.57
CA CYS A 175 6.44 -6.37 -16.88
C CYS A 175 7.96 -6.22 -16.81
N LYS A 176 8.46 -5.46 -15.83
CA LYS A 176 9.90 -5.29 -15.57
C LYS A 176 10.57 -6.63 -15.27
N ARG A 177 10.00 -7.43 -14.36
CA ARG A 177 10.52 -8.77 -14.03
C ARG A 177 10.48 -9.71 -15.22
N ARG A 178 9.39 -9.70 -16.00
CA ARG A 178 9.26 -10.49 -17.23
C ARG A 178 10.37 -10.16 -18.24
N ALA A 179 10.71 -8.88 -18.41
CA ALA A 179 11.77 -8.46 -19.32
C ALA A 179 13.16 -8.96 -18.87
N ASN A 180 13.35 -9.16 -17.57
CA ASN A 180 14.60 -9.67 -16.99
C ASN A 180 14.71 -11.21 -17.01
N VAL A 181 13.65 -11.94 -17.37
CA VAL A 181 13.71 -13.40 -17.52
C VAL A 181 14.52 -13.74 -18.77
N THR A 182 15.72 -14.27 -18.56
CA THR A 182 16.64 -14.64 -19.64
C THR A 182 16.32 -16.04 -20.18
N VAL A 183 16.39 -16.18 -21.51
CA VAL A 183 16.40 -17.49 -22.17
C VAL A 183 17.82 -18.03 -22.10
N ARG A 184 18.03 -19.20 -21.49
CA ARG A 184 19.36 -19.82 -21.48
C ARG A 184 19.70 -20.37 -22.86
N GLU A 185 20.98 -20.34 -23.20
CA GLU A 185 21.51 -21.01 -24.40
C GLU A 185 21.12 -22.50 -24.36
N GLY A 186 20.42 -22.97 -25.40
CA GLY A 186 19.77 -24.28 -25.43
C GLY A 186 18.24 -24.25 -25.39
N GLY A 187 17.61 -23.07 -25.46
CA GLY A 187 16.15 -22.94 -25.58
C GLY A 187 15.36 -23.24 -24.31
N THR A 188 16.04 -23.47 -23.19
CA THR A 188 15.41 -23.69 -21.89
C THR A 188 15.26 -22.35 -21.18
N ILE A 189 14.02 -21.94 -20.87
CA ILE A 189 13.75 -20.68 -20.17
C ILE A 189 14.10 -20.87 -18.69
N ALA A 190 15.07 -20.10 -18.18
CA ALA A 190 15.30 -20.03 -16.74
C ALA A 190 14.04 -19.44 -16.07
N ASN A 191 13.56 -20.04 -14.98
CA ASN A 191 12.36 -19.61 -14.26
C ASN A 191 11.07 -19.62 -15.11
N GLY A 192 10.88 -20.60 -16.00
CA GLY A 192 9.66 -20.72 -16.81
C GLY A 192 8.34 -20.71 -16.02
N LYS A 193 8.34 -21.21 -14.77
CA LYS A 193 7.17 -21.11 -13.88
C LYS A 193 6.85 -19.66 -13.49
N GLU A 194 7.87 -18.87 -13.13
CA GLU A 194 7.72 -17.46 -12.81
C GLU A 194 7.22 -16.68 -14.02
N LEU A 195 7.81 -16.92 -15.20
CA LEU A 195 7.37 -16.30 -16.46
C LEU A 195 5.88 -16.57 -16.75
N ASN A 196 5.43 -17.81 -16.58
CA ASN A 196 4.02 -18.16 -16.80
C ASN A 196 3.11 -17.41 -15.82
N MET A 197 3.47 -17.35 -14.54
CA MET A 197 2.68 -16.63 -13.54
C MET A 197 2.65 -15.12 -13.83
N LEU A 198 3.80 -14.52 -14.17
CA LEU A 198 3.89 -13.11 -14.54
C LEU A 198 2.98 -12.80 -15.74
N ASN A 199 2.98 -13.65 -16.77
CA ASN A 199 2.10 -13.48 -17.93
C ASN A 199 0.62 -13.53 -17.55
N VAL A 200 0.21 -14.46 -16.69
CA VAL A 200 -1.18 -14.55 -16.22
C VAL A 200 -1.60 -13.28 -15.48
N ILE A 201 -0.78 -12.80 -14.54
CA ILE A 201 -1.07 -11.59 -13.79
C ILE A 201 -1.10 -10.36 -14.70
N ILE A 202 -0.14 -10.23 -15.62
CA ILE A 202 -0.12 -9.16 -16.63
C ILE A 202 -1.40 -9.17 -17.48
N THR A 203 -1.87 -10.35 -17.90
CA THR A 203 -3.10 -10.48 -18.68
C THR A 203 -4.33 -10.08 -17.87
N ILE A 204 -4.46 -10.55 -16.63
CA ILE A 204 -5.62 -10.22 -15.79
C ILE A 204 -5.66 -8.71 -15.52
N ILE A 205 -4.54 -8.12 -15.09
CA ILE A 205 -4.51 -6.70 -14.75
C ILE A 205 -4.63 -5.83 -16.02
N GLY A 206 -3.87 -6.17 -17.06
CA GLY A 206 -3.78 -5.38 -18.27
C GLY A 206 -5.04 -5.44 -19.14
N VAL A 207 -5.64 -6.64 -19.27
CA VAL A 207 -6.78 -6.89 -20.16
C VAL A 207 -8.09 -6.91 -19.38
N TYR A 208 -8.22 -7.74 -18.34
CA TYR A 208 -9.50 -7.88 -17.64
C TYR A 208 -9.84 -6.65 -16.79
N PHE A 209 -8.87 -6.09 -16.06
CA PHE A 209 -9.05 -4.85 -15.31
C PHE A 209 -8.74 -3.59 -16.13
N GLU A 210 -8.35 -3.73 -17.40
CA GLU A 210 -8.13 -2.61 -18.35
C GLU A 210 -7.04 -1.62 -17.90
N GLN A 211 -6.15 -2.02 -17.01
CA GLN A 211 -5.07 -1.18 -16.50
C GLN A 211 -3.83 -1.16 -17.43
N GLY A 212 -3.92 -1.82 -18.59
CA GLY A 212 -2.85 -1.90 -19.57
C GLY A 212 -2.65 -0.64 -20.40
N GLY A 213 -3.56 0.32 -20.35
CA GLY A 213 -3.55 1.46 -21.28
C GLY A 213 -3.44 0.99 -22.74
N ARG A 214 -2.45 1.49 -23.49
CA ARG A 214 -2.15 1.07 -24.89
C ARG A 214 -1.38 -0.26 -25.03
N MET A 215 -1.20 -1.05 -23.97
CA MET A 215 -0.49 -2.34 -24.01
C MET A 215 -1.08 -3.35 -25.02
N GLU A 216 -2.33 -3.15 -25.43
CA GLU A 216 -2.97 -3.88 -26.53
C GLU A 216 -2.14 -3.81 -27.83
N GLU A 217 -1.44 -2.70 -28.07
CA GLU A 217 -0.58 -2.52 -29.24
C GLU A 217 0.72 -3.34 -29.19
N LEU A 218 1.17 -3.75 -28.00
CA LEU A 218 2.36 -4.57 -27.77
C LEU A 218 2.07 -6.07 -27.66
N LEU A 219 0.84 -6.44 -27.25
CA LEU A 219 0.42 -7.84 -27.12
C LEU A 219 -0.18 -8.40 -28.43
N LEU A 220 -0.75 -7.56 -29.30
CA LEU A 220 -1.42 -7.99 -30.54
C LEU A 220 -0.60 -7.81 -31.82
N LYS A 221 0.51 -7.06 -31.81
CA LYS A 221 1.37 -6.95 -32.99
C LYS A 221 2.45 -8.04 -32.94
N PRO A 222 2.39 -9.08 -33.79
CA PRO A 222 3.53 -9.96 -33.96
C PRO A 222 4.73 -9.09 -34.37
N LYS A 223 5.88 -9.33 -33.73
CA LYS A 223 7.14 -8.71 -34.15
C LYS A 223 7.34 -9.08 -35.62
N SER A 224 7.08 -8.15 -36.53
CA SER A 224 7.55 -8.23 -37.90
C SER A 224 9.06 -8.37 -37.81
N SER A 225 9.56 -9.56 -38.12
CA SER A 225 10.96 -9.83 -38.38
C SER A 225 11.45 -8.80 -39.39
N ALA A 226 12.25 -7.85 -38.94
CA ALA A 226 13.05 -7.02 -39.83
C ALA A 226 14.11 -7.96 -40.44
N SER A 227 13.91 -8.30 -41.72
CA SER A 227 14.95 -8.79 -42.62
C SER A 227 15.93 -7.68 -42.97
#